data_AF-A0A8D8URX5-F1
#
_entry.id   AF-A0A8D8URX5-F1
#
_cell.length_a   1.000
_cell.length_b   1.000
_cell.length_c   1.000
_cell.angle_alpha   90.00
_cell.angle_beta   90.00
_cell.angle_gamma   90.00
#
_symmetry.space_group_name_H-M   'P 1'
#
loop_
_entity.id
_entity.type
_entity.pdbx_description
1 polymer ?
#
loop_
_entity_poly.entity_id
_entity_poly.type
_entity_poly.pdbx_seq_one_letter_code
_entity_poly.pdbx_strand_id
1 'polypeptide(L)'
;MTIGLVGYPNVGKSSTINAILSEKKVSVSATPGKTKHFQTLYVDDELLLCDCPGLVMPSFVFSKADMILNGILPIDNMMDHVPAVNLLCTRISRHGLENFYGIMIPAPDDGEDPNRPPYSEELLNSYGYNRGYMTSNGQPDNPRSARYVLKDFVNGQLNYCHAPPGIPQDKFHIFKLKERKPLPKPTPQAVRALGPNIVTSSDIDNKFFQKATGTGLIKGRTTVVPPNVGKGSMNASTMSLNTISTEDPKPWKNHKNKRSKNVKQRNKPISYY
;
A
#
# COMPACT_ATOMS: atom_id res chain seq x y z
N MET A 1 -44.31 22.65 -12.17
CA MET A 1 -42.99 23.17 -12.60
C MET A 1 -42.05 21.99 -12.83
N THR A 2 -41.30 21.98 -13.94
CA THR A 2 -40.40 20.88 -14.29
C THR A 2 -38.96 21.38 -14.39
N ILE A 3 -38.03 20.72 -13.69
CA ILE A 3 -36.61 21.08 -13.68
C ILE A 3 -35.79 19.87 -14.12
N GLY A 4 -34.99 20.03 -15.18
CA GLY A 4 -34.08 18.98 -15.66
C GLY A 4 -32.64 19.22 -15.23
N LEU A 5 -31.97 18.16 -14.76
CA LEU A 5 -30.53 18.20 -14.46
C LEU A 5 -29.74 17.68 -15.66
N VAL A 6 -28.94 18.55 -16.26
CA VAL A 6 -28.11 18.25 -17.45
C VAL A 6 -26.63 18.51 -17.14
N GLY A 7 -25.75 17.67 -17.66
CA GLY A 7 -24.30 17.82 -17.50
C GLY A 7 -23.53 16.54 -17.79
N TYR A 8 -22.21 16.62 -17.69
CA TYR A 8 -21.30 15.50 -17.95
C TYR A 8 -21.62 14.25 -17.12
N PRO A 9 -21.19 13.05 -17.55
CA PRO A 9 -21.21 11.86 -16.71
C PRO A 9 -20.50 12.10 -15.37
N ASN A 10 -20.91 11.39 -14.32
CA ASN A 10 -20.25 11.36 -13.00
C ASN A 10 -20.13 12.69 -12.21
N VAL A 11 -20.71 13.80 -12.68
CA VAL A 11 -20.75 15.07 -11.92
C VAL A 11 -21.73 15.10 -10.74
N GLY A 12 -22.37 13.96 -10.43
CA GLY A 12 -23.25 13.83 -9.27
C GLY A 12 -24.74 14.14 -9.51
N LYS A 13 -25.21 14.32 -10.75
CA LYS A 13 -26.63 14.63 -11.07
C LYS A 13 -27.64 13.75 -10.31
N SER A 14 -27.56 12.43 -10.50
CA SER A 14 -28.47 11.47 -9.85
C SER A 14 -28.26 11.40 -8.33
N SER A 15 -27.04 11.67 -7.85
CA SER A 15 -26.76 11.77 -6.41
C SER A 15 -27.42 12.99 -5.79
N THR A 16 -27.39 14.14 -6.47
CA THR A 16 -28.06 15.38 -6.05
C THR A 16 -29.57 15.20 -6.02
N ILE A 17 -30.15 14.50 -7.01
CA ILE A 17 -31.57 14.17 -7.01
C ILE A 17 -31.96 13.34 -5.78
N ASN A 18 -31.21 12.27 -5.49
CA ASN A 18 -31.45 11.46 -4.29
C ASN A 18 -31.30 12.27 -3.00
N ALA A 19 -30.36 13.22 -2.96
CA ALA A 19 -30.19 14.09 -1.80
C ALA A 19 -31.37 15.05 -1.63
N ILE A 20 -31.91 15.61 -2.73
CA ILE A 20 -33.11 16.47 -2.69
C ILE A 20 -34.34 15.67 -2.24
N LEU A 21 -34.52 14.46 -2.77
CA LEU A 21 -35.64 13.58 -2.41
C LEU A 21 -35.47 12.91 -1.03
N SER A 22 -34.31 13.05 -0.39
CA SER A 22 -33.94 12.38 0.87
C SER A 22 -34.12 10.85 0.87
N GLU A 23 -34.18 10.24 -0.32
CA GLU A 23 -34.38 8.80 -0.53
C GLU A 23 -33.64 8.35 -1.79
N LYS A 24 -33.22 7.08 -1.83
CA LYS A 24 -32.55 6.49 -2.99
C LYS A 24 -33.56 6.08 -4.06
N LYS A 25 -34.07 7.05 -4.82
CA LYS A 25 -34.98 6.81 -5.96
C LYS A 25 -34.26 6.44 -7.25
N VAL A 26 -33.08 7.03 -7.49
CA VAL A 26 -32.29 6.80 -8.70
C VAL A 26 -31.02 6.02 -8.40
N SER A 27 -30.63 5.12 -9.30
CA SER A 27 -29.38 4.38 -9.16
C SER A 27 -28.17 5.27 -9.43
N VAL A 28 -27.19 5.26 -8.52
CA VAL A 28 -25.92 5.98 -8.65
C VAL A 28 -24.74 5.02 -8.80
N SER A 29 -23.69 5.44 -9.52
CA SER A 29 -22.43 4.70 -9.66
C SER A 29 -21.30 5.67 -10.00
N ALA A 30 -20.06 5.32 -9.64
CA ALA A 30 -18.86 6.05 -10.06
C ALA A 30 -18.47 5.73 -11.52
N THR A 31 -19.00 4.65 -12.09
CA THR A 31 -18.73 4.31 -13.50
C THR A 31 -19.62 5.14 -14.42
N PRO A 32 -19.06 5.75 -15.48
CA PRO A 32 -19.84 6.48 -16.47
C PRO A 32 -20.93 5.61 -17.12
N GLY A 33 -22.01 6.24 -17.57
CA GLY A 33 -23.08 5.56 -18.29
C GLY A 33 -24.08 4.79 -17.41
N LYS A 34 -24.13 5.10 -16.11
CA LYS A 34 -25.11 4.50 -15.19
C LYS A 34 -26.55 4.91 -15.51
N THR A 35 -26.79 6.21 -15.69
CA THR A 35 -28.09 6.74 -16.15
C THR A 35 -28.15 6.67 -17.67
N LYS A 36 -28.97 5.77 -18.20
CA LYS A 36 -29.11 5.53 -19.66
C LYS A 36 -30.40 6.08 -20.26
N HIS A 37 -31.40 6.32 -19.44
CA HIS A 37 -32.71 6.77 -19.87
C HIS A 37 -33.08 8.05 -19.13
N PHE A 38 -33.85 8.90 -19.81
CA PHE A 38 -34.50 10.04 -19.19
C PHE A 38 -35.55 9.55 -18.19
N GLN A 39 -35.55 10.13 -16.99
CA GLN A 39 -36.47 9.75 -15.92
C GLN A 39 -37.08 10.99 -15.28
N THR A 40 -38.31 10.85 -14.84
CA THR A 40 -39.15 11.91 -14.29
C THR A 40 -39.53 11.53 -12.86
N LEU A 41 -39.28 12.39 -11.91
CA LEU A 41 -39.44 12.14 -10.48
C LEU A 41 -40.26 13.28 -9.86
N TYR A 42 -41.38 12.93 -9.26
CA TYR A 42 -42.20 13.87 -8.50
C TYR A 42 -41.54 14.10 -7.14
N VAL A 43 -41.26 15.37 -6.84
CA VAL A 43 -40.89 15.80 -5.48
C VAL A 43 -42.19 16.06 -4.72
N ASP A 44 -43.01 16.97 -5.27
CA ASP A 44 -44.32 17.37 -4.77
C ASP A 44 -45.30 17.53 -5.95
N ASP A 45 -46.58 17.83 -5.69
CA ASP A 45 -47.60 18.03 -6.74
C ASP A 45 -47.26 19.18 -7.71
N GLU A 46 -46.47 20.16 -7.24
CA GLU A 46 -46.06 21.32 -8.04
C GLU A 46 -44.65 21.19 -8.64
N LEU A 47 -43.83 20.24 -8.17
CA LEU A 47 -42.41 20.15 -8.51
C LEU A 47 -42.02 18.77 -9.05
N LEU A 48 -41.47 18.79 -10.26
CA LEU A 48 -40.98 17.61 -10.96
C LEU A 48 -39.49 17.79 -11.29
N LEU A 49 -38.69 16.78 -10.97
CA LEU A 49 -37.28 16.69 -11.34
C LEU A 49 -37.06 15.67 -12.44
N CYS A 50 -36.21 16.00 -13.41
CA CYS A 50 -35.81 15.09 -14.46
C CYS A 50 -34.32 14.72 -14.36
N ASP A 51 -34.02 13.42 -14.33
CA ASP A 51 -32.65 12.91 -14.48
C ASP A 51 -32.37 12.58 -15.94
N CYS A 52 -31.29 13.14 -16.47
CA CYS A 52 -30.87 12.95 -17.84
C CYS A 52 -29.58 12.12 -17.90
N PRO A 53 -29.40 11.28 -18.94
CA PRO A 53 -28.11 10.67 -19.24
C PRO A 53 -27.00 11.72 -19.32
N GLY A 54 -25.78 11.35 -18.91
CA GLY A 54 -24.63 12.23 -19.01
C GLY A 54 -24.32 12.57 -20.47
N LEU A 55 -24.30 13.86 -20.81
CA LEU A 55 -24.01 14.33 -22.15
C LEU A 55 -22.57 14.83 -22.24
N VAL A 56 -21.89 14.45 -23.31
CA VAL A 56 -20.55 14.94 -23.65
C VAL A 56 -20.67 15.66 -24.98
N MET A 57 -20.52 16.98 -24.96
CA MET A 57 -20.49 17.75 -26.21
C MET A 57 -19.14 17.52 -26.91
N PRO A 58 -19.14 17.32 -28.24
CA PRO A 58 -17.89 17.26 -29.00
C PRO A 58 -17.17 18.60 -28.86
N SER A 59 -16.03 18.59 -28.18
CA SER A 59 -15.13 19.74 -28.06
C SER A 59 -13.76 19.32 -28.53
N PHE A 60 -13.17 20.10 -29.44
CA PHE A 60 -11.82 19.86 -29.95
C PHE A 60 -10.73 20.07 -28.89
N VAL A 61 -11.08 20.65 -27.74
CA VAL A 61 -10.13 21.01 -26.68
C VAL A 61 -9.74 19.80 -25.82
N PHE A 62 -10.62 18.79 -25.71
CA PHE A 62 -10.38 17.66 -24.82
C PHE A 62 -9.85 16.45 -25.58
N SER A 63 -8.64 16.03 -25.19
CA SER A 63 -8.11 14.75 -25.64
C SER A 63 -8.85 13.58 -24.98
N LYS A 64 -8.71 12.38 -25.53
CA LYS A 64 -9.22 11.15 -24.89
C LYS A 64 -8.64 10.97 -23.46
N ALA A 65 -7.39 11.39 -23.24
CA ALA A 65 -6.74 11.36 -21.94
C ALA A 65 -7.45 12.27 -20.92
N ASP A 66 -7.82 13.49 -21.33
CA ASP A 66 -8.61 14.41 -20.49
C ASP A 66 -9.96 13.82 -20.12
N MET A 67 -10.64 13.20 -21.08
CA MET A 67 -11.94 12.57 -20.83
C MET A 67 -11.85 11.41 -19.83
N ILE A 68 -10.75 10.64 -19.84
CA ILE A 68 -10.52 9.58 -18.85
C ILE A 68 -10.25 10.20 -17.48
N LEU A 69 -9.35 11.19 -17.40
CA LEU A 69 -9.00 11.83 -16.13
C LEU A 69 -10.15 12.60 -15.48
N ASN A 70 -11.07 13.12 -16.28
CA ASN A 70 -12.28 13.79 -15.78
C ASN A 70 -13.41 12.79 -15.45
N GLY A 71 -13.16 11.48 -15.57
CA GLY A 71 -14.16 10.45 -15.26
C GLY A 71 -15.34 10.43 -16.22
N ILE A 72 -15.16 10.90 -17.47
CA ILE A 72 -16.18 10.87 -18.53
C ILE A 72 -16.16 9.52 -19.24
N LEU A 73 -14.96 9.01 -19.55
CA LEU A 73 -14.76 7.70 -20.16
C LEU A 73 -14.47 6.64 -19.10
N PRO A 74 -14.91 5.38 -19.31
CA PRO A 74 -14.69 4.31 -18.34
C PRO A 74 -13.22 3.92 -18.26
N ILE A 75 -12.63 4.06 -17.07
CA ILE A 75 -11.23 3.69 -16.76
C ILE A 75 -11.03 2.18 -16.91
N ASP A 76 -12.02 1.35 -16.59
CA ASP A 76 -11.84 -0.11 -16.61
C ASP A 76 -11.56 -0.66 -18.02
N ASN A 77 -12.19 -0.05 -19.03
CA ASN A 77 -12.14 -0.49 -20.43
C ASN A 77 -11.12 0.30 -21.27
N MET A 78 -10.25 1.08 -20.64
CA MET A 78 -9.23 1.83 -21.37
C MET A 78 -8.18 0.89 -21.96
N MET A 79 -7.85 1.10 -23.24
CA MET A 79 -6.85 0.32 -23.97
C MET A 79 -5.44 0.89 -23.79
N ASP A 80 -5.34 2.21 -23.84
CA ASP A 80 -4.09 2.93 -23.67
C ASP A 80 -4.16 3.78 -22.40
N HIS A 81 -3.14 3.63 -21.56
CA HIS A 81 -3.03 4.22 -20.24
C HIS A 81 -1.94 5.29 -20.17
N VAL A 82 -0.98 5.27 -21.09
CA VAL A 82 0.20 6.12 -21.07
C VAL A 82 -0.17 7.60 -21.15
N PRO A 83 -1.02 8.06 -22.11
CA PRO A 83 -1.38 9.48 -22.20
C PRO A 83 -2.14 10.00 -20.98
N ALA A 84 -3.06 9.20 -20.44
CA ALA A 84 -3.86 9.58 -19.27
C ALA A 84 -2.98 9.72 -18.02
N VAL A 85 -2.03 8.81 -17.82
CA VAL A 85 -1.12 8.90 -16.68
C VAL A 85 -0.08 10.00 -16.87
N ASN A 86 0.43 10.22 -18.08
CA ASN A 86 1.32 11.36 -18.35
C ASN A 86 0.65 12.70 -18.03
N LEU A 87 -0.63 12.85 -18.42
CA LEU A 87 -1.40 14.05 -18.11
C LEU A 87 -1.67 14.19 -16.60
N LEU A 88 -1.85 13.08 -15.88
CA LEU A 88 -1.89 13.11 -14.41
C LEU A 88 -0.58 13.65 -13.83
N CYS A 89 0.56 13.16 -14.33
CA CYS A 89 1.90 13.58 -13.88
C CYS A 89 2.21 15.04 -14.21
N THR A 90 1.60 15.64 -15.24
CA THR A 90 1.76 17.09 -15.51
C THR A 90 0.93 17.94 -14.56
N ARG A 91 -0.21 17.42 -14.08
CA ARG A 91 -1.08 18.14 -13.13
C ARG A 91 -0.57 18.06 -11.69
N ILE A 92 0.07 16.95 -11.33
CA ILE A 92 0.49 16.68 -9.95
C ILE A 92 2.00 16.60 -9.90
N SER A 93 2.60 17.46 -9.07
CA SER A 93 4.04 17.45 -8.86
C SER A 93 4.54 16.06 -8.43
N ARG A 94 5.76 15.72 -8.85
CA ARG A 94 6.47 14.50 -8.45
C ARG A 94 6.41 14.25 -6.94
N HIS A 95 6.73 15.28 -6.16
CA HIS A 95 6.70 15.21 -4.70
C HIS A 95 5.30 14.95 -4.13
N GLY A 96 4.25 15.47 -4.78
CA GLY A 96 2.87 15.19 -4.41
C GLY A 96 2.52 13.71 -4.56
N LEU A 97 2.94 13.09 -5.67
CA LEU A 97 2.75 11.66 -5.93
C LEU A 97 3.55 10.78 -4.98
N GLU A 98 4.83 11.10 -4.75
CA GLU A 98 5.70 10.38 -3.81
C GLU A 98 5.15 10.40 -2.39
N ASN A 99 4.69 11.56 -1.93
CA ASN A 99 4.12 11.73 -0.59
C ASN A 99 2.78 11.01 -0.44
N PHE A 100 1.92 11.08 -1.46
CA PHE A 100 0.60 10.43 -1.43
C PHE A 100 0.71 8.91 -1.43
N TYR A 101 1.53 8.35 -2.32
CA TYR A 101 1.68 6.90 -2.47
C TYR A 101 2.75 6.29 -1.58
N GLY A 102 3.61 7.09 -0.96
CA GLY A 102 4.76 6.63 -0.18
C GLY A 102 5.78 5.88 -1.04
N ILE A 103 5.93 6.28 -2.31
CA ILE A 103 6.83 5.67 -3.29
C ILE A 103 7.98 6.62 -3.62
N MET A 104 9.06 6.06 -4.15
CA MET A 104 10.18 6.81 -4.71
C MET A 104 10.09 6.73 -6.23
N ILE A 105 9.98 7.87 -6.90
CA ILE A 105 9.93 7.91 -8.37
C ILE A 105 11.35 8.21 -8.88
N PRO A 106 11.89 7.42 -9.82
CA PRO A 106 13.24 7.63 -10.36
C PRO A 106 13.43 9.07 -10.86
N ALA A 107 14.53 9.71 -10.47
CA ALA A 107 14.93 11.01 -10.98
C ALA A 107 15.14 10.96 -12.51
N PRO A 108 14.95 12.08 -13.23
CA PRO A 108 15.33 12.15 -14.63
C PRO A 108 16.81 11.79 -14.82
N ASP A 109 17.14 11.21 -15.97
CA ASP A 109 18.51 10.83 -16.30
C ASP A 109 19.41 12.05 -16.53
N ASP A 110 20.73 11.83 -16.43
CA ASP A 110 21.75 12.86 -16.66
C ASP A 110 21.66 13.41 -18.11
N GLY A 111 21.06 14.59 -18.25
CA GLY A 111 20.85 15.25 -19.55
C GLY A 111 19.42 15.73 -19.80
N GLU A 112 18.46 15.31 -18.97
CA GLU A 112 17.08 15.80 -19.01
C GLU A 112 16.85 16.94 -18.01
N ASP A 113 15.75 17.70 -18.19
CA ASP A 113 15.36 18.76 -17.25
C ASP A 113 15.02 18.14 -15.87
N PRO A 114 15.73 18.51 -14.79
CA PRO A 114 15.45 18.01 -13.45
C PRO A 114 14.01 18.28 -12.96
N ASN A 115 13.37 19.34 -13.46
CA ASN A 115 12.03 19.76 -13.06
C ASN A 115 10.91 19.16 -13.92
N ARG A 116 11.24 18.28 -14.88
CA ARG A 116 10.20 17.67 -15.72
C ARG A 116 9.22 16.82 -14.89
N PRO A 117 7.94 16.76 -15.30
CA PRO A 117 7.01 15.81 -14.73
C PRO A 117 7.50 14.37 -14.95
N PRO A 118 7.21 13.45 -14.02
CA PRO A 118 7.58 12.05 -14.19
C PRO A 118 6.82 11.43 -15.35
N TYR A 119 7.46 10.53 -16.09
CA TYR A 119 6.78 9.76 -17.13
C TYR A 119 5.85 8.72 -16.51
N SER A 120 4.86 8.29 -17.27
CA SER A 120 3.91 7.26 -16.83
C SER A 120 4.62 5.98 -16.41
N GLU A 121 5.67 5.56 -17.13
CA GLU A 121 6.40 4.34 -16.81
C GLU A 121 7.12 4.45 -15.46
N GLU A 122 7.78 5.58 -15.18
CA GLU A 122 8.47 5.83 -13.91
C GLU A 122 7.52 5.73 -12.72
N LEU A 123 6.35 6.38 -12.83
CA LEU A 123 5.32 6.33 -11.79
C LEU A 123 4.74 4.93 -11.62
N LEU A 124 4.33 4.29 -12.73
CA LEU A 124 3.63 3.01 -12.70
C LEU A 124 4.54 1.85 -12.31
N ASN A 125 5.81 1.88 -12.71
CA ASN A 125 6.80 0.90 -12.29
C ASN A 125 7.00 1.01 -10.77
N SER A 126 7.28 2.21 -10.24
CA SER A 126 7.44 2.41 -8.79
C SER A 126 6.20 2.04 -8.00
N TYR A 127 5.01 2.40 -8.48
CA TYR A 127 3.75 2.03 -7.84
C TYR A 127 3.49 0.51 -7.89
N GLY A 128 3.74 -0.12 -9.03
CA GLY A 128 3.60 -1.56 -9.25
C GLY A 128 4.53 -2.37 -8.35
N TYR A 129 5.80 -1.97 -8.22
CA TYR A 129 6.76 -2.58 -7.30
C TYR A 129 6.32 -2.47 -5.84
N ASN A 130 5.91 -1.28 -5.40
CA ASN A 130 5.45 -1.07 -4.03
C ASN A 130 4.20 -1.89 -3.69
N ARG A 131 3.29 -2.06 -4.65
CA ARG A 131 2.04 -2.85 -4.48
C ARG A 131 2.20 -4.34 -4.77
N GLY A 132 3.30 -4.77 -5.37
CA GLY A 132 3.49 -6.15 -5.83
C GLY A 132 2.63 -6.53 -7.04
N TYR A 133 2.21 -5.56 -7.86
CA TYR A 133 1.49 -5.83 -9.10
C TYR A 133 2.47 -6.25 -10.17
N MET A 134 2.64 -7.57 -10.33
CA MET A 134 3.57 -8.19 -11.26
C MET A 134 2.82 -9.01 -12.30
N THR A 135 3.33 -8.98 -13.53
CA THR A 135 3.01 -9.92 -14.59
C THR A 135 3.66 -11.28 -14.32
N SER A 136 3.26 -12.31 -15.05
CA SER A 136 3.89 -13.64 -14.99
C SER A 136 5.40 -13.60 -15.28
N ASN A 137 5.85 -12.60 -16.03
CA ASN A 137 7.25 -12.39 -16.40
C ASN A 137 8.07 -11.66 -15.33
N GLY A 138 7.46 -11.34 -14.17
CA GLY A 138 8.12 -10.63 -13.07
C GLY A 138 8.30 -9.13 -13.30
N GLN A 139 7.73 -8.58 -14.37
CA GLN A 139 7.70 -7.14 -14.64
C GLN A 139 6.44 -6.50 -14.03
N PRO A 140 6.50 -5.23 -13.59
CA PRO A 140 5.33 -4.54 -13.05
C PRO A 140 4.19 -4.46 -14.08
N ASP A 141 2.96 -4.69 -13.62
CA ASP A 141 1.76 -4.62 -14.45
C ASP A 141 1.28 -3.16 -14.53
N ASN A 142 1.75 -2.45 -15.56
CA ASN A 142 1.46 -1.04 -15.78
C ASN A 142 -0.03 -0.78 -16.07
N PRO A 143 -0.73 -1.51 -16.97
CA PRO A 143 -2.15 -1.33 -17.19
C PRO A 143 -3.01 -1.53 -15.94
N ARG A 144 -2.67 -2.51 -15.09
CA ARG A 144 -3.39 -2.70 -13.81
C ARG A 144 -3.11 -1.55 -12.86
N SER A 145 -1.86 -1.18 -12.69
CA SER A 145 -1.43 -0.07 -11.82
C SER A 145 -2.10 1.25 -12.21
N ALA A 146 -2.16 1.55 -13.52
CA ALA A 146 -2.75 2.78 -14.04
C ALA A 146 -4.24 2.90 -13.70
N ARG A 147 -5.00 1.80 -13.77
CA ARG A 147 -6.43 1.84 -13.40
C ARG A 147 -6.65 2.24 -11.94
N TYR A 148 -5.80 1.79 -11.02
CA TYR A 148 -5.88 2.21 -9.62
C TYR A 148 -5.51 3.67 -9.46
N VAL A 149 -4.37 4.10 -10.01
CA VAL A 149 -3.92 5.50 -9.92
C VAL A 149 -4.96 6.48 -10.49
N LEU A 150 -5.53 6.18 -11.66
CA LEU A 150 -6.56 7.03 -12.27
C LEU A 150 -7.87 7.02 -11.48
N LYS A 151 -8.25 5.89 -10.87
CA LYS A 151 -9.43 5.83 -9.98
C LYS A 151 -9.22 6.65 -8.72
N ASP A 152 -8.03 6.63 -8.13
CA ASP A 152 -7.72 7.43 -6.94
C ASP A 152 -7.86 8.92 -7.25
N PHE A 153 -7.44 9.35 -8.45
CA PHE A 153 -7.63 10.72 -8.94
C PHE A 153 -9.11 11.08 -9.13
N VAL A 154 -9.85 10.29 -9.91
CA VAL A 154 -11.28 10.57 -10.21
C VAL A 154 -12.16 10.52 -8.96
N ASN A 155 -11.84 9.65 -7.99
CA ASN A 155 -12.57 9.56 -6.72
C ASN A 155 -12.21 10.69 -5.74
N GLY A 156 -11.28 11.58 -6.07
CA GLY A 156 -10.83 12.66 -5.18
C GLY A 156 -9.98 12.19 -4.00
N GLN A 157 -9.34 11.03 -4.10
CA GLN A 157 -8.31 10.65 -3.12
C GLN A 157 -7.03 11.41 -3.42
N LEU A 158 -6.65 11.45 -4.71
CA LEU A 158 -5.57 12.27 -5.21
C LEU A 158 -6.14 13.58 -5.78
N ASN A 159 -6.22 14.59 -4.91
CA ASN A 159 -6.91 15.85 -5.20
C ASN A 159 -6.10 16.78 -6.10
N TYR A 160 -6.79 17.38 -7.07
CA TYR A 160 -6.27 18.44 -7.93
C TYR A 160 -7.41 19.39 -8.29
N CYS A 161 -7.13 20.70 -8.27
CA CYS A 161 -8.10 21.72 -8.65
C CYS A 161 -7.48 22.69 -9.64
N HIS A 162 -8.16 22.92 -10.77
CA HIS A 162 -7.77 23.97 -11.70
C HIS A 162 -8.02 25.35 -11.08
N ALA A 163 -7.05 26.24 -11.25
CA ALA A 163 -7.17 27.63 -10.85
C ALA A 163 -8.26 28.31 -11.69
N PRO A 164 -9.04 29.23 -11.09
CA PRO A 164 -9.97 30.05 -11.84
C PRO A 164 -9.22 30.96 -12.83
N PRO A 165 -9.88 31.42 -13.89
CA PRO A 165 -9.28 32.32 -14.86
C PRO A 165 -8.65 33.54 -14.18
N GLY A 166 -7.41 33.86 -14.54
CA GLY A 166 -6.66 35.00 -13.99
C GLY A 166 -5.79 34.69 -12.77
N ILE A 167 -5.88 33.49 -12.19
CA ILE A 167 -4.99 33.06 -11.10
C ILE A 167 -3.97 32.04 -11.64
N PRO A 168 -2.66 32.22 -11.41
CA PRO A 168 -1.67 31.22 -11.81
C PRO A 168 -1.85 29.92 -11.00
N GLN A 169 -1.81 28.79 -11.69
CA GLN A 169 -2.05 27.46 -11.14
C GLN A 169 -1.18 27.13 -9.92
N ASP A 170 0.11 27.49 -10.00
CA ASP A 170 1.10 27.18 -8.96
C ASP A 170 0.81 27.86 -7.62
N LYS A 171 0.09 28.99 -7.64
CA LYS A 171 -0.31 29.70 -6.42
C LYS A 171 -1.63 29.18 -5.85
N PHE A 172 -2.49 28.62 -6.70
CA PHE A 172 -3.82 28.17 -6.31
C PHE A 172 -3.80 26.78 -5.67
N HIS A 173 -3.07 25.85 -6.26
CA HIS A 173 -3.06 24.46 -5.81
C HIS A 173 -1.65 24.01 -5.41
N ILE A 174 -1.37 24.11 -4.11
CA ILE A 174 -0.07 23.71 -3.54
C ILE A 174 -0.20 22.35 -2.86
N PHE A 175 0.56 21.37 -3.34
CA PHE A 175 0.70 20.08 -2.66
C PHE A 175 1.54 20.26 -1.40
N LYS A 176 0.87 20.29 -0.23
CA LYS A 176 1.58 20.37 1.05
C LYS A 176 2.42 19.11 1.25
N LEU A 177 3.71 19.29 1.48
CA LEU A 177 4.58 18.23 1.96
C LEU A 177 4.07 17.80 3.33
N LYS A 178 3.85 16.49 3.50
CA LYS A 178 3.56 15.95 4.81
C LYS A 178 4.85 16.04 5.60
N GLU A 179 4.92 16.97 6.54
CA GLU A 179 6.04 17.04 7.46
C GLU A 179 6.18 15.67 8.12
N ARG A 180 7.37 15.05 7.97
CA ARG A 180 7.68 13.86 8.74
C ARG A 180 7.59 14.27 10.19
N LYS A 181 6.62 13.69 10.92
CA LYS A 181 6.57 13.86 12.37
C LYS A 181 7.96 13.49 12.90
N PRO A 182 8.61 14.36 13.68
CA PRO A 182 9.92 14.03 14.23
C PRO A 182 9.78 12.69 14.97
N LEU A 183 10.74 11.80 14.76
CA LEU A 183 10.77 10.53 15.49
C LEU A 183 10.70 10.86 16.99
N PRO A 184 9.87 10.14 17.77
CA PRO A 184 9.87 10.32 19.21
C PRO A 184 11.30 10.14 19.70
N LYS A 185 11.78 11.07 20.55
CA LYS A 185 13.09 10.91 21.17
C LYS A 185 13.13 9.53 21.84
N PRO A 186 14.15 8.70 21.58
CA PRO A 186 14.22 7.36 22.15
C PRO A 186 14.17 7.49 23.68
N THR A 187 13.35 6.65 24.32
CA THR A 187 13.27 6.63 25.78
C THR A 187 14.65 6.29 26.36
N PRO A 188 14.96 6.71 27.60
CA PRO A 188 16.22 6.36 28.24
C PRO A 188 16.47 4.84 28.27
N GLN A 189 15.41 4.03 28.33
CA GLN A 189 15.48 2.57 28.23
C GLN A 189 15.90 2.11 26.82
N ALA A 190 15.32 2.68 25.75
CA ALA A 190 15.69 2.36 24.37
C ALA A 190 17.13 2.77 24.05
N VAL A 191 17.57 3.93 24.56
CA VAL A 191 18.97 4.38 24.43
C VAL A 191 19.93 3.42 25.14
N ARG A 192 19.59 2.92 26.33
CA ARG A 192 20.39 1.92 27.04
C ARG A 192 20.43 0.57 26.32
N ALA A 193 19.32 0.15 25.71
CA ALA A 193 19.25 -1.10 24.95
C ALA A 193 20.01 -1.05 23.62
N LEU A 194 20.08 0.13 22.99
CA LEU A 194 20.82 0.39 21.75
C LEU A 194 22.26 0.84 22.00
N GLY A 195 22.64 1.10 23.25
CA GLY A 195 24.01 1.41 23.63
C GLY A 195 24.94 0.31 23.12
N PRO A 196 26.07 0.63 22.48
CA PRO A 196 26.94 -0.38 21.97
C PRO A 196 27.45 -1.19 23.16
N ASN A 197 27.17 -2.49 23.20
CA ASN A 197 27.93 -3.43 24.01
C ASN A 197 29.34 -3.51 23.42
N ILE A 198 30.12 -2.45 23.60
CA ILE A 198 31.56 -2.47 23.33
C ILE A 198 32.12 -3.35 24.43
N VAL A 199 32.18 -4.65 24.17
CA VAL A 199 32.95 -5.56 24.99
C VAL A 199 34.40 -5.13 24.84
N THR A 200 34.94 -4.47 25.86
CA THR A 200 36.33 -4.03 25.84
C THR A 200 37.23 -5.26 25.93
N SER A 201 38.44 -5.20 25.37
CA SER A 201 39.42 -6.31 25.48
C SER A 201 39.67 -6.70 26.94
N SER A 202 39.62 -5.72 27.85
CA SER A 202 39.69 -5.93 29.30
C SER A 202 38.54 -6.77 29.87
N ASP A 203 37.32 -6.68 29.31
CA ASP A 203 36.18 -7.50 29.75
C ASP A 203 36.29 -8.95 29.29
N ILE A 204 36.95 -9.17 28.15
CA ILE A 204 37.26 -10.51 27.63
C ILE A 204 38.37 -11.15 28.47
N ASP A 205 39.43 -10.41 28.77
CA ASP A 205 40.55 -10.89 29.59
C ASP A 205 40.11 -11.21 31.02
N ASN A 206 39.28 -10.37 31.64
CA ASN A 206 38.76 -10.64 32.98
C ASN A 206 37.93 -11.93 33.04
N LYS A 207 37.14 -12.24 32.00
CA LYS A 207 36.39 -13.52 31.92
C LYS A 207 37.29 -14.72 31.63
N PHE A 208 38.39 -14.52 30.91
CA PHE A 208 39.35 -15.57 30.57
C PHE A 208 40.18 -15.98 31.79
N PHE A 209 40.72 -15.01 32.53
CA PHE A 209 41.61 -15.27 33.66
C PHE A 209 40.88 -15.59 34.99
N GLN A 210 39.59 -15.26 35.13
CA GLN A 210 38.78 -15.67 36.29
C GLN A 210 38.57 -17.20 36.38
N LYS A 211 38.76 -17.95 35.29
CA LYS A 211 38.69 -19.43 35.31
C LYS A 211 40.00 -20.11 35.71
N ALA A 212 41.07 -19.36 35.97
CA ALA A 212 42.43 -19.89 36.14
C ALA A 212 42.95 -19.87 37.59
N THR A 213 42.07 -19.90 38.59
CA THR A 213 42.50 -20.16 39.98
C THR A 213 41.88 -21.45 40.50
N GLY A 214 42.70 -22.51 40.47
CA GLY A 214 42.61 -23.63 41.41
C GLY A 214 41.76 -24.81 40.97
N THR A 215 42.36 -25.76 40.25
CA THR A 215 42.53 -27.17 40.68
C THR A 215 43.11 -27.97 39.51
N GLY A 216 44.30 -28.54 39.72
CA GLY A 216 44.85 -29.52 38.80
C GLY A 216 43.93 -30.74 38.79
N LEU A 217 43.55 -31.22 37.60
CA LEU A 217 43.01 -32.57 37.50
C LEU A 217 43.42 -33.27 36.20
N ILE A 218 43.76 -34.52 36.44
CA ILE A 218 44.11 -35.61 35.55
C ILE A 218 43.08 -35.80 34.43
N LYS A 219 43.60 -36.29 33.30
CA LYS A 219 42.92 -36.78 32.09
C LYS A 219 41.52 -37.36 32.36
N GLY A 220 40.47 -36.61 32.05
CA GLY A 220 39.09 -37.07 32.16
C GLY A 220 38.09 -36.04 31.65
N ARG A 221 37.17 -36.47 30.78
CA ARG A 221 36.10 -35.66 30.15
C ARG A 221 35.07 -35.26 31.21
N THR A 222 34.79 -33.96 31.38
CA THR A 222 33.69 -33.49 32.25
C THR A 222 32.81 -32.47 31.52
N THR A 223 31.53 -32.82 31.41
CA THR A 223 30.43 -32.03 30.85
C THR A 223 30.00 -30.93 31.83
N VAL A 224 29.88 -29.69 31.35
CA VAL A 224 29.38 -28.55 32.14
C VAL A 224 27.87 -28.44 31.94
N VAL A 225 27.11 -28.66 33.01
CA VAL A 225 25.67 -28.37 33.12
C VAL A 225 25.50 -26.93 33.62
N PRO A 226 24.61 -26.10 33.05
CA PRO A 226 24.34 -24.76 33.58
C PRO A 226 23.42 -24.81 34.82
N PRO A 227 23.59 -23.90 35.80
CA PRO A 227 22.79 -23.90 37.02
C PRO A 227 21.39 -23.30 36.78
N ASN A 228 20.36 -23.98 37.28
CA ASN A 228 19.00 -23.46 37.37
C ASN A 228 18.79 -22.80 38.75
N VAL A 229 18.20 -21.61 38.77
CA VAL A 229 17.85 -20.85 39.98
C VAL A 229 16.34 -20.90 40.19
N GLY A 230 15.90 -21.32 41.39
CA GLY A 230 14.72 -20.74 42.05
C GLY A 230 13.42 -21.57 42.18
N LYS A 231 13.33 -22.31 43.30
CA LYS A 231 12.18 -22.58 44.21
C LYS A 231 10.74 -22.72 43.66
N GLY A 232 10.17 -23.91 43.90
CA GLY A 232 8.72 -24.14 44.00
C GLY A 232 8.35 -25.58 44.43
N SER A 233 8.01 -25.74 45.72
CA SER A 233 7.13 -26.73 46.37
C SER A 233 7.19 -28.26 46.08
N MET A 234 7.54 -28.99 47.15
CA MET A 234 6.92 -30.23 47.68
C MET A 234 6.94 -31.56 46.89
N ASN A 235 7.40 -32.56 47.65
CA ASN A 235 7.06 -33.99 47.69
C ASN A 235 7.88 -35.00 46.87
N ALA A 236 8.58 -35.82 47.65
CA ALA A 236 9.25 -37.06 47.29
C ALA A 236 8.26 -38.12 46.81
N SER A 237 8.69 -38.97 45.87
CA SER A 237 8.42 -40.41 45.84
C SER A 237 9.25 -41.10 44.74
N THR A 238 10.21 -41.91 45.19
CA THR A 238 10.53 -43.28 44.72
C THR A 238 10.90 -43.62 43.26
N MET A 239 12.02 -44.37 43.17
CA MET A 239 12.27 -45.56 42.31
C MET A 239 12.52 -45.28 40.81
N SER A 240 13.75 -45.41 40.27
CA SER A 240 14.65 -46.56 40.05
C SER A 240 14.62 -47.08 38.59
N LEU A 241 15.84 -47.31 38.06
CA LEU A 241 16.22 -48.24 36.98
C LEU A 241 15.67 -48.01 35.55
N ASN A 242 16.54 -47.65 34.58
CA ASN A 242 17.25 -48.61 33.72
C ASN A 242 17.83 -47.99 32.42
N THR A 243 19.12 -48.29 32.22
CA THR A 243 19.82 -48.69 30.98
C THR A 243 19.68 -47.96 29.63
N ILE A 244 20.88 -47.64 29.12
CA ILE A 244 21.41 -47.88 27.76
C ILE A 244 21.31 -46.75 26.71
N SER A 245 22.53 -46.30 26.36
CA SER A 245 23.06 -45.72 25.11
C SER A 245 22.30 -44.63 24.36
N THR A 246 23.01 -43.57 23.96
CA THR A 246 23.39 -43.31 22.55
C THR A 246 24.10 -41.96 22.41
N GLU A 247 24.95 -41.88 21.39
CA GLU A 247 25.73 -40.72 20.99
C GLU A 247 24.81 -39.62 20.41
N ASP A 248 24.86 -38.40 20.96
CA ASP A 248 24.20 -37.24 20.36
C ASP A 248 25.07 -36.61 19.25
N PRO A 249 24.54 -36.36 18.03
CA PRO A 249 25.26 -35.67 16.98
C PRO A 249 25.20 -34.13 17.14
N LYS A 250 26.23 -33.45 16.61
CA LYS A 250 26.42 -31.98 16.68
C LYS A 250 25.28 -31.18 15.99
N PRO A 251 24.99 -29.95 16.45
CA PRO A 251 23.68 -29.30 16.31
C PRO A 251 23.42 -28.56 14.98
N TRP A 252 24.31 -28.67 13.98
CA TRP A 252 24.16 -27.96 12.70
C TRP A 252 23.60 -28.83 11.56
N LYS A 253 23.28 -30.10 11.82
CA LYS A 253 22.55 -30.98 10.88
C LYS A 253 21.08 -31.06 11.26
N ASN A 254 20.31 -30.00 11.01
CA ASN A 254 18.84 -30.09 10.85
C ASN A 254 18.26 -28.78 10.27
N HIS A 255 18.58 -28.51 9.01
CA HIS A 255 17.86 -27.49 8.24
C HIS A 255 17.58 -28.02 6.83
N LYS A 256 16.65 -28.98 6.73
CA LYS A 256 15.92 -29.34 5.49
C LYS A 256 14.79 -30.31 5.83
N ASN A 257 13.60 -29.77 6.13
CA ASN A 257 12.27 -30.35 5.81
C ASN A 257 11.15 -29.71 6.64
N LYS A 258 10.82 -28.44 6.37
CA LYS A 258 9.53 -27.85 6.77
C LYS A 258 8.94 -26.95 5.67
N ARG A 259 9.06 -27.35 4.40
CA ARG A 259 8.45 -26.60 3.28
C ARG A 259 7.50 -27.42 2.39
N SER A 260 6.90 -28.51 2.90
CA SER A 260 6.02 -29.36 2.07
C SER A 260 4.74 -29.89 2.75
N LYS A 261 4.07 -29.09 3.60
CA LYS A 261 2.70 -29.46 4.07
C LYS A 261 1.61 -28.39 3.90
N ASN A 262 1.94 -27.13 3.60
CA ASN A 262 0.91 -26.10 3.31
C ASN A 262 0.61 -25.89 1.82
N VAL A 263 1.22 -26.68 0.93
CA VAL A 263 0.98 -26.59 -0.53
C VAL A 263 -0.12 -27.57 -1.00
N LYS A 264 -0.61 -28.48 -0.14
CA LYS A 264 -1.66 -29.47 -0.51
C LYS A 264 -3.10 -29.12 -0.11
N GLN A 265 -3.38 -27.89 0.36
CA GLN A 265 -4.74 -27.45 0.70
C GLN A 265 -5.34 -26.34 -0.19
N ARG A 266 -4.68 -25.93 -1.28
CA ARG A 266 -5.21 -24.87 -2.17
C ARG A 266 -5.62 -25.30 -3.59
N ASN A 267 -5.50 -26.58 -3.94
CA ASN A 267 -6.00 -27.10 -5.21
C ASN A 267 -7.11 -28.14 -4.98
N LYS A 268 -8.36 -27.68 -4.94
CA LYS A 268 -9.52 -28.49 -5.32
C LYS A 268 -10.37 -27.70 -6.32
N PRO A 269 -10.80 -28.29 -7.44
CA PRO A 269 -11.67 -27.64 -8.42
C PRO A 269 -13.11 -27.63 -7.91
N ILE A 270 -13.83 -26.54 -8.13
CA ILE A 270 -15.29 -26.45 -7.89
C ILE A 270 -15.97 -26.82 -9.20
N SER A 271 -16.71 -27.93 -9.20
CA SER A 271 -17.59 -28.35 -10.30
C SER A 271 -18.97 -27.72 -10.13
N TYR A 272 -19.52 -27.26 -11.24
CA TYR A 272 -20.87 -26.72 -11.38
C TYR A 272 -21.93 -27.80 -11.16
N TYR A 273 -22.97 -27.44 -10.40
CA TYR A 273 -24.37 -27.84 -10.61
C TYR A 273 -25.23 -26.61 -10.35
#